data_AF-A0A852V7P9-F1
#
_entry.id   AF-A0A852V7P9-F1
#
_cell.length_a   1.000
_cell.length_b   1.000
_cell.length_c   1.000
_cell.angle_alpha   90.00
_cell.angle_beta   90.00
_cell.angle_gamma   90.00
#
_symmetry.space_group_name_H-M   'P 1'
#
loop_
_entity.id
_entity.type
_entity.pdbx_description
1 polymer ?
#
loop_
_entity_poly.entity_id
_entity_poly.type
_entity_poly.pdbx_seq_one_letter_code
_entity_poly.pdbx_strand_id
1 'polypeptide(L)'
;MTRSQPTDPPIDLLAAVQGEVSWFCCGTAWGPCSSTGKGACGTCNSGSLQHAWPNTSDACWSITRPDSCGVSLSRRTCGFQHRITSLCGGGSVVTSIADCGPQTDLFCGERSCCGSTCASNRLIDLTPAAYSRIASLSTGLRPCEISTP
;
A
#
# COMPACT_ATOMS: atom_id res chain seq x y z
N MET A 1 40.49 -0.72 -28.93
CA MET A 1 39.90 0.47 -28.26
C MET A 1 38.61 0.01 -27.62
N THR A 2 38.67 -0.32 -26.32
CA THR A 2 37.53 -0.86 -25.57
C THR A 2 36.62 0.30 -25.18
N ARG A 3 35.39 0.29 -25.67
CA ARG A 3 34.38 1.31 -25.37
C ARG A 3 33.91 1.07 -23.94
N SER A 4 34.29 1.95 -23.01
CA SER A 4 33.78 1.93 -21.65
C SER A 4 32.25 1.99 -21.67
N GLN A 5 31.60 1.02 -21.04
CA GLN A 5 30.16 1.07 -20.81
C GLN A 5 29.86 2.25 -19.87
N PRO A 6 28.77 3.01 -20.09
CA PRO A 6 28.28 3.93 -19.09
C PRO A 6 27.86 3.10 -17.87
N THR A 7 28.39 3.43 -16.70
CA THR A 7 27.84 2.96 -15.44
C THR A 7 26.46 3.60 -15.29
N ASP A 8 25.41 2.82 -15.54
CA ASP A 8 24.05 3.23 -15.24
C ASP A 8 24.00 3.74 -13.78
N PRO A 9 23.33 4.87 -13.51
CA PRO A 9 23.07 5.27 -12.13
C PRO A 9 22.25 4.16 -11.46
N PRO A 10 22.34 3.99 -10.12
CA PRO A 10 21.54 3.00 -9.43
C PRO A 10 20.07 3.39 -9.61
N ILE A 11 19.40 2.72 -10.54
CA ILE A 11 17.99 2.93 -10.72
C ILE A 11 17.35 2.37 -9.45
N ASP A 12 16.65 3.20 -8.69
CA ASP A 12 15.68 2.78 -7.67
C ASP A 12 14.49 2.10 -8.38
N LEU A 13 14.79 1.06 -9.19
CA LEU A 13 13.89 0.27 -10.01
C LEU A 13 13.39 -0.88 -9.16
N LEU A 14 12.55 -0.55 -8.18
CA LEU A 14 11.64 -1.57 -7.69
C LEU A 14 10.45 -1.58 -8.62
N ALA A 15 10.32 -2.71 -9.33
CA ALA A 15 9.20 -2.98 -10.21
C ALA A 15 7.88 -2.76 -9.45
N ALA A 16 6.86 -2.30 -10.19
CA ALA A 16 5.53 -2.19 -9.63
C ALA A 16 5.09 -3.54 -9.03
N VAL A 17 4.47 -3.50 -7.85
CA VAL A 17 3.97 -4.69 -7.17
C VAL A 17 2.46 -4.73 -7.28
N GLN A 18 1.92 -5.90 -7.60
CA GLN A 18 0.48 -6.14 -7.64
C GLN A 18 0.03 -6.88 -6.40
N GLY A 19 -1.13 -6.50 -5.90
CA GLY A 19 -1.75 -7.09 -4.72
C GLY A 19 -3.10 -6.48 -4.46
N GLU A 20 -3.61 -6.66 -3.26
CA GLU A 20 -4.90 -6.10 -2.86
C GLU A 20 -4.72 -4.79 -2.10
N VAL A 21 -5.61 -3.85 -2.40
CA VAL A 21 -5.79 -2.62 -1.65
C VAL A 21 -7.09 -2.70 -0.85
N SER A 22 -7.00 -2.32 0.41
CA SER A 22 -8.17 -2.09 1.26
C SER A 22 -8.24 -0.62 1.69
N TRP A 23 -9.18 -0.29 2.56
CA TRP A 23 -9.20 1.00 3.24
C TRP A 23 -9.31 0.84 4.75
N PHE A 24 -8.76 1.81 5.47
CA PHE A 24 -8.78 1.86 6.93
C PHE A 24 -9.02 3.29 7.41
N CYS A 25 -9.63 3.43 8.58
CA CYS A 25 -9.68 4.72 9.28
C CYS A 25 -8.38 4.93 10.05
N CYS A 26 -7.80 6.12 9.97
CA CYS A 26 -6.67 6.48 10.83
C CYS A 26 -7.09 6.43 12.30
N GLY A 27 -6.48 5.52 13.06
CA GLY A 27 -6.85 5.23 14.45
C GLY A 27 -6.28 3.90 14.95
N THR A 28 -6.41 3.63 16.24
CA THR A 28 -6.00 2.36 16.86
C THR A 28 -7.09 1.27 16.78
N ALA A 29 -8.23 1.53 16.14
CA ALA A 29 -9.41 0.67 16.20
C ALA A 29 -9.89 0.23 14.81
N TRP A 30 -10.22 -1.06 14.69
CA TRP A 30 -11.01 -1.63 13.60
C TRP A 30 -12.50 -1.29 13.83
N GLY A 31 -13.08 -0.41 13.00
CA GLY A 31 -14.48 0.02 13.13
C GLY A 31 -14.80 1.30 12.34
N PRO A 32 -16.06 1.78 12.32
CA PRO A 32 -16.42 3.06 11.71
C PRO A 32 -15.55 4.19 12.30
N CYS A 33 -15.05 5.08 11.44
CA CYS A 33 -14.04 6.09 11.78
C CYS A 33 -14.45 6.98 12.97
N SER A 34 -14.18 6.55 14.21
CA SER A 34 -14.37 7.31 15.46
C SER A 34 -13.02 7.76 16.02
N SER A 35 -12.99 8.27 17.27
CA SER A 35 -11.89 9.02 17.91
C SER A 35 -10.49 8.73 17.36
N THR A 36 -10.03 9.67 16.54
CA THR A 36 -8.86 9.62 15.65
C THR A 36 -7.55 9.37 16.39
N GLY A 37 -6.86 8.30 16.02
CA GLY A 37 -5.43 8.13 16.29
C GLY A 37 -4.60 8.63 15.11
N LYS A 38 -3.32 8.93 15.34
CA LYS A 38 -2.43 9.53 14.33
C LYS A 38 -1.60 8.49 13.54
N GLY A 39 -1.93 7.21 13.67
CA GLY A 39 -1.16 6.10 13.09
C GLY A 39 0.26 6.00 13.65
N ALA A 40 1.00 5.00 13.21
CA ALA A 40 2.40 4.78 13.60
C ALA A 40 3.32 5.95 13.23
N CYS A 41 2.97 6.75 12.21
CA CYS A 41 3.74 7.92 11.80
C CYS A 41 3.38 9.21 12.55
N GLY A 42 2.33 9.22 13.38
CA GLY A 42 1.88 10.44 14.06
C GLY A 42 1.21 11.49 13.15
N THR A 43 0.95 11.16 11.87
CA THR A 43 0.40 12.08 10.86
C THR A 43 -0.83 11.56 10.13
N CYS A 44 -1.33 10.37 10.46
CA CYS A 44 -2.48 9.76 9.79
C CYS A 44 -3.76 10.58 10.00
N ASN A 45 -4.46 10.87 8.91
CA ASN A 45 -5.76 11.50 8.86
C ASN A 45 -6.63 10.86 7.76
N SER A 46 -7.79 10.30 8.14
CA SER A 46 -8.72 9.64 7.22
C SER A 46 -9.21 10.53 6.06
N GLY A 47 -9.22 11.85 6.26
CA GLY A 47 -9.58 12.84 5.25
C GLY A 47 -8.44 13.25 4.31
N SER A 48 -7.22 12.75 4.50
CA SER A 48 -6.03 13.06 3.70
C SER A 48 -5.66 11.91 2.77
N LEU A 49 -4.91 12.18 1.70
CA LEU A 49 -4.46 11.16 0.74
C LEU A 49 -3.25 10.40 1.29
N GLN A 50 -3.51 9.40 2.12
CA GLN A 50 -2.50 8.67 2.88
C GLN A 50 -2.74 7.16 2.83
N HIS A 51 -1.76 6.38 3.27
CA HIS A 51 -1.85 4.93 3.37
C HIS A 51 -0.99 4.34 4.50
N ALA A 52 -1.30 3.10 4.85
CA ALA A 52 -0.45 2.23 5.67
C ALA A 52 0.49 1.43 4.76
N TRP A 53 1.77 1.30 5.14
CA TRP A 53 2.75 0.47 4.43
C TRP A 53 3.34 -0.64 5.33
N PRO A 54 3.49 -1.90 4.85
CA PRO A 54 3.93 -3.01 5.70
C PRO A 54 5.41 -2.92 6.13
N ASN A 55 6.25 -2.21 5.38
CA ASN A 55 7.69 -2.17 5.63
C ASN A 55 8.18 -0.75 5.90
N THR A 56 7.65 -0.10 6.95
CA THR A 56 8.04 1.28 7.31
C THR A 56 9.18 1.38 8.31
N SER A 57 9.31 0.38 9.16
CA SER A 57 10.34 0.25 10.21
C SER A 57 10.53 -1.23 10.53
N ASP A 58 11.55 -1.59 11.31
CA ASP A 58 11.77 -2.99 11.71
C ASP A 58 10.64 -3.49 12.62
N ALA A 59 10.12 -2.60 13.49
CA ALA A 59 8.95 -2.89 14.31
C ALA A 59 7.72 -3.16 13.44
N CYS A 60 7.50 -2.36 12.39
CA CYS A 60 6.39 -2.60 11.46
C CYS A 60 6.58 -3.91 10.69
N TRP A 61 7.78 -4.14 10.16
CA TRP A 61 8.09 -5.38 9.44
C TRP A 61 7.87 -6.62 10.30
N SER A 62 8.26 -6.59 11.58
CA SER A 62 8.14 -7.73 12.49
C SER A 62 6.71 -8.21 12.71
N ILE A 63 5.71 -7.34 12.49
CA ILE A 63 4.30 -7.68 12.64
C ILE A 63 3.59 -7.93 11.32
N THR A 64 3.97 -7.26 10.22
CA THR A 64 3.23 -7.32 8.96
C THR A 64 3.68 -8.42 8.01
N ARG A 65 4.98 -8.72 8.00
CA ARG A 65 5.61 -9.89 7.35
C ARG A 65 5.05 -10.28 5.97
N PRO A 66 5.01 -9.35 4.98
CA PRO A 66 4.59 -9.69 3.62
C PRO A 66 5.48 -10.77 2.96
N ASP A 67 6.71 -10.96 3.45
CA ASP A 67 7.61 -12.02 3.04
C ASP A 67 7.05 -13.42 3.31
N SER A 68 6.27 -13.59 4.39
CA SER A 68 5.57 -14.83 4.69
C SER A 68 4.57 -15.22 3.60
N CYS A 69 4.06 -14.24 2.83
CA CYS A 69 3.18 -14.47 1.69
C CYS A 69 3.95 -14.56 0.35
N GLY A 70 5.29 -14.61 0.38
CA GLY A 70 6.13 -14.61 -0.82
C GLY A 70 6.24 -13.25 -1.51
N VAL A 71 5.86 -12.15 -0.83
CA VAL A 71 5.90 -10.80 -1.39
C VAL A 71 7.05 -10.01 -0.76
N SER A 72 7.96 -9.51 -1.60
CA SER A 72 9.04 -8.62 -1.16
C SER A 72 8.65 -7.17 -1.39
N LEU A 73 8.52 -6.40 -0.30
CA LEU A 73 8.24 -4.97 -0.32
C LEU A 73 9.45 -4.19 0.19
N SER A 74 9.82 -3.09 -0.47
CA SER A 74 10.92 -2.24 0.02
C SER A 74 10.60 -1.53 1.33
N ARG A 75 11.66 -1.32 2.12
CA ARG A 75 11.63 -0.40 3.25
C ARG A 75 11.38 1.03 2.75
N ARG A 76 10.26 1.62 3.15
CA ARG A 76 9.88 3.01 2.83
C ARG A 76 9.28 3.67 4.07
N THR A 77 9.82 4.81 4.48
CA THR A 77 9.45 5.44 5.76
C THR A 77 8.28 6.41 5.62
N CYS A 78 7.72 6.84 6.75
CA CYS A 78 6.68 7.86 6.84
C CYS A 78 6.94 9.05 5.90
N GLY A 79 5.91 9.47 5.17
CA GLY A 79 5.96 10.55 4.18
C GLY A 79 6.37 10.13 2.77
N PHE A 80 6.97 8.95 2.56
CA PHE A 80 7.25 8.43 1.23
C PHE A 80 5.94 8.25 0.44
N GLN A 81 5.99 8.50 -0.87
CA GLN A 81 4.81 8.47 -1.72
C GLN A 81 4.79 7.22 -2.61
N HIS A 82 3.60 6.65 -2.75
CA HIS A 82 3.33 5.61 -3.74
C HIS A 82 2.21 6.09 -4.66
N ARG A 83 2.25 5.64 -5.91
CA ARG A 83 1.10 5.63 -6.81
C ARG A 83 0.39 4.30 -6.68
N ILE A 84 -0.92 4.34 -6.45
CA ILE A 84 -1.79 3.18 -6.39
C ILE A 84 -2.75 3.26 -7.56
N THR A 85 -2.78 2.24 -8.40
CA THR A 85 -3.67 2.13 -9.56
C THR A 85 -4.61 0.96 -9.35
N SER A 86 -5.92 1.20 -9.41
CA SER A 86 -6.93 0.15 -9.39
C SER A 86 -6.89 -0.65 -10.69
N LEU A 87 -6.71 -1.96 -10.59
CA LEU A 87 -6.67 -2.84 -11.77
C LEU A 87 -8.07 -3.09 -12.35
N CYS A 88 -9.13 -2.67 -11.65
CA CYS A 88 -10.52 -2.85 -12.09
C CYS A 88 -10.98 -1.81 -13.09
N GLY A 89 -10.46 -0.59 -13.00
CA GLY A 89 -10.93 0.55 -13.79
C GLY A 89 -9.84 1.55 -14.15
N GLY A 90 -8.59 1.31 -13.77
CA GLY A 90 -7.44 2.17 -14.09
C GLY A 90 -7.35 3.47 -13.29
N GLY A 91 -8.32 3.78 -12.44
CA GLY A 91 -8.27 4.95 -11.55
C GLY A 91 -7.03 4.89 -10.66
N SER A 92 -6.30 6.00 -10.53
CA SER A 92 -5.07 6.06 -9.74
C SER A 92 -5.03 7.23 -8.77
N VAL A 93 -4.25 7.07 -7.71
CA VAL A 93 -4.05 8.08 -6.67
C VAL A 93 -2.61 8.01 -6.17
N VAL A 94 -2.00 9.18 -5.92
CA VAL A 94 -0.73 9.28 -5.21
C VAL A 94 -1.02 9.58 -3.74
N THR A 95 -0.44 8.81 -2.84
CA THR A 95 -0.65 8.93 -1.39
C THR A 95 0.67 8.83 -0.64
N SER A 96 0.73 9.39 0.57
CA SER A 96 1.89 9.29 1.43
C SER A 96 1.72 8.27 2.56
N ILE A 97 2.82 7.61 2.94
CA ILE A 97 2.85 6.70 4.09
C ILE A 97 2.56 7.49 5.37
N ALA A 98 1.53 7.09 6.11
CA ALA A 98 1.17 7.67 7.39
C ALA A 98 0.90 6.63 8.50
N ASP A 99 0.99 5.34 8.18
CA ASP A 99 0.82 4.27 9.15
C ASP A 99 1.63 3.01 8.80
N CYS A 100 1.71 2.09 9.77
CA CYS A 100 2.20 0.73 9.60
C CYS A 100 1.02 -0.21 9.31
N GLY A 101 1.18 -1.07 8.31
CA GLY A 101 0.18 -2.07 7.94
C GLY A 101 -0.02 -2.15 6.43
N PRO A 102 -0.91 -3.00 5.93
CA PRO A 102 -1.67 -4.03 6.66
C PRO A 102 -0.77 -5.08 7.32
N GLN A 103 -1.35 -5.85 8.23
CA GLN A 103 -0.72 -7.07 8.76
C GLN A 103 -0.80 -8.20 7.70
N THR A 104 -0.03 -8.06 6.62
CA THR A 104 -0.16 -8.86 5.39
C THR A 104 -0.10 -10.37 5.63
N ASP A 105 0.69 -10.84 6.58
CA ASP A 105 0.81 -12.26 6.92
C ASP A 105 -0.51 -12.93 7.37
N LEU A 106 -1.41 -12.18 8.00
CA LEU A 106 -2.76 -12.66 8.34
C LEU A 106 -3.66 -12.83 7.10
N PHE A 107 -3.31 -12.19 5.99
CA PHE A 107 -4.09 -12.15 4.75
C PHE A 107 -3.36 -12.85 3.59
N CYS A 108 -2.37 -13.71 3.87
CA CYS A 108 -1.72 -14.48 2.81
C CYS A 108 -2.76 -15.32 2.04
N GLY A 109 -2.80 -15.15 0.72
CA GLY A 109 -3.76 -15.83 -0.15
C GLY A 109 -5.17 -15.22 -0.15
N GLU A 110 -5.41 -14.12 0.59
CA GLU A 110 -6.60 -13.27 0.35
C GLU A 110 -6.65 -12.93 -1.14
N ARG A 111 -7.86 -12.91 -1.71
CA ARG A 111 -8.06 -12.72 -3.14
C ARG A 111 -9.35 -11.96 -3.40
N SER A 112 -9.22 -10.86 -4.13
CA SER A 112 -10.31 -10.02 -4.59
C SER A 112 -10.23 -9.87 -6.09
N CYS A 113 -11.40 -9.80 -6.71
CA CYS A 113 -11.55 -9.74 -8.14
C CYS A 113 -12.57 -8.67 -8.55
N CYS A 114 -12.44 -8.23 -9.79
CA CYS A 114 -13.41 -7.40 -10.48
C CYS A 114 -13.53 -7.90 -11.91
N GLY A 115 -14.55 -8.73 -12.15
CA GLY A 115 -14.61 -9.53 -13.38
C GLY A 115 -13.49 -10.57 -13.38
N SER A 116 -12.71 -10.63 -14.46
CA SER A 116 -11.58 -11.55 -14.63
C SER A 116 -10.27 -11.05 -14.02
N THR A 117 -10.19 -9.78 -13.61
CA THR A 117 -9.00 -9.21 -13.00
C THR A 117 -9.00 -9.49 -11.51
N CYS A 118 -7.94 -10.15 -11.02
CA CYS A 118 -7.77 -10.50 -9.62
C CYS A 118 -6.35 -10.20 -9.17
N ALA A 119 -6.19 -9.97 -7.87
CA ALA A 119 -4.89 -9.94 -7.20
C ALA A 119 -5.02 -10.65 -5.86
N SER A 120 -3.87 -10.93 -5.24
CA SER A 120 -3.82 -11.62 -3.96
C SER A 120 -2.88 -10.94 -3.00
N ASN A 121 -3.13 -11.19 -1.71
CA ASN A 121 -2.45 -10.61 -0.56
C ASN A 121 -2.75 -9.13 -0.40
N ARG A 122 -3.22 -8.73 0.78
CA ARG A 122 -3.40 -7.33 1.14
C ARG A 122 -2.06 -6.65 1.39
N LEU A 123 -1.69 -5.73 0.51
CA LEU A 123 -0.37 -5.09 0.55
C LEU A 123 -0.41 -3.63 0.99
N ILE A 124 -1.57 -2.99 0.87
CA ILE A 124 -1.72 -1.56 1.18
C ILE A 124 -3.13 -1.24 1.66
N ASP A 125 -3.23 -0.41 2.70
CA ASP A 125 -4.51 0.11 3.18
C ASP A 125 -4.53 1.63 2.95
N LEU A 126 -5.52 2.11 2.20
CA LEU A 126 -5.69 3.53 1.93
C LEU A 126 -6.59 4.18 2.98
N THR A 127 -6.38 5.46 3.25
CA THR A 127 -7.42 6.23 3.94
C THR A 127 -8.70 6.31 3.11
N PRO A 128 -9.88 6.58 3.70
CA PRO A 128 -11.12 6.70 2.95
C PRO A 128 -11.05 7.76 1.85
N ALA A 129 -10.37 8.88 2.11
CA ALA A 129 -10.17 9.94 1.12
C ALA A 129 -9.33 9.47 -0.09
N ALA A 130 -8.33 8.61 0.13
CA ALA A 130 -7.52 8.04 -0.95
C ALA A 130 -8.26 6.92 -1.70
N TYR A 131 -8.86 5.97 -0.98
CA TYR A 131 -9.58 4.86 -1.60
C TYR A 131 -10.73 5.34 -2.49
N SER A 132 -11.44 6.38 -2.05
CA SER A 132 -12.54 7.00 -2.81
C SER A 132 -12.11 7.61 -4.15
N ARG A 133 -10.80 7.74 -4.42
CA ARG A 133 -10.28 8.15 -5.74
C ARG A 133 -10.21 7.01 -6.74
N ILE A 134 -10.18 5.77 -6.26
CA ILE A 134 -9.97 4.58 -7.10
C ILE A 134 -11.13 3.58 -7.06
N ALA A 135 -11.98 3.63 -6.03
CA ALA A 135 -13.18 2.80 -5.89
C ALA A 135 -14.15 3.35 -4.83
N SER A 136 -15.40 2.85 -4.81
CA SER A 136 -16.34 3.10 -3.71
C SER A 136 -15.91 2.35 -2.44
N LEU A 137 -15.97 2.99 -1.27
CA LEU A 137 -15.65 2.38 0.03
C LEU A 137 -16.43 1.08 0.29
N SER A 138 -17.66 0.97 -0.22
CA SER A 138 -18.50 -0.23 -0.11
C SER A 138 -17.90 -1.48 -0.76
N THR A 139 -16.88 -1.32 -1.60
CA THR A 139 -16.23 -2.45 -2.28
C THR A 139 -15.21 -3.16 -1.39
N GLY A 140 -14.71 -2.50 -0.34
CA GLY A 140 -13.83 -3.09 0.68
C GLY A 140 -12.42 -3.39 0.16
N LEU A 141 -12.31 -4.38 -0.72
CA LEU A 141 -11.06 -4.87 -1.31
C LEU A 141 -11.09 -4.75 -2.82
N ARG A 142 -9.95 -4.36 -3.41
CA ARG A 142 -9.77 -4.33 -4.86
C ARG A 142 -8.36 -4.79 -5.26
N PRO A 143 -8.20 -5.42 -6.43
CA PRO A 143 -6.89 -5.61 -7.01
C PRO A 143 -6.28 -4.27 -7.43
N CYS A 144 -5.00 -4.07 -7.11
CA CYS A 144 -4.26 -2.86 -7.43
C CYS A 144 -2.82 -3.15 -7.87
N GLU A 145 -2.22 -2.13 -8.45
CA GLU A 145 -0.78 -2.01 -8.65
C GLU A 145 -0.24 -0.85 -7.82
N ILE A 146 0.92 -1.05 -7.19
CA ILE A 146 1.63 -0.07 -6.37
C ILE A 146 2.98 0.20 -7.03
N SER A 147 3.25 1.45 -7.34
CA SER A 147 4.48 1.90 -7.98
C SER A 147 5.01 3.18 -7.34
N THR A 148 6.23 3.57 -7.70
CA THR A 148 6.73 4.92 -7.41
C THR A 148 5.91 5.97 -8.19
N PRO A 149 5.77 7.21 -7.68
CA PRO A 149 4.92 8.24 -8.26
C PRO A 149 5.21 8.57 -9.73
#